data_AF-A0A1S3HWH3-F1
#
_entry.id   AF-A0A1S3HWH3-F1
#
_cell.length_a   1.000
_cell.length_b   1.000
_cell.length_c   1.000
_cell.angle_alpha   90.00
_cell.angle_beta   90.00
_cell.angle_gamma   90.00
#
_symmetry.space_group_name_H-M   'P 1'
#
loop_
_entity.id
_entity.type
_entity.pdbx_description
1 polymer ?
#
loop_
_entity_poly.entity_id
_entity_poly.type
_entity_poly.pdbx_seq_one_letter_code
_entity_poly.pdbx_strand_id
1 'polypeptide(L)'
;MRRNTKILLVFVIIWLMVIVYFKVVFDRGEEENKALKLKEEAIEEIKKTRGKDLTNEDPSLDTRLSWQYFDEKNYVDKKKVQPGQDAYAKNKFNQVASDNIKSNRDVPDTRNWR
;
A
#
# COMPACT_ATOMS: atom_id res chain seq x y z
N MET A 1 0.48 38.57 -32.90
CA MET A 1 0.00 37.64 -31.84
C MET A 1 0.30 36.16 -32.08
N ARG A 2 0.22 35.60 -33.32
CA ARG A 2 0.44 34.15 -33.62
C ARG A 2 1.79 33.55 -33.21
N ARG A 3 2.86 34.35 -33.10
CA ARG A 3 4.21 33.86 -32.73
C ARG A 3 4.34 33.55 -31.24
N ASN A 4 3.67 34.32 -30.40
CA ASN A 4 3.70 34.16 -28.94
C ASN A 4 2.75 33.05 -28.48
N THR A 5 1.66 32.82 -29.23
CA THR A 5 0.72 31.71 -28.99
C THR A 5 1.40 30.35 -29.16
N LYS A 6 2.30 30.20 -30.15
CA LYS A 6 3.08 28.97 -30.34
C LYS A 6 4.01 28.68 -29.16
N ILE A 7 4.66 29.72 -28.62
CA ILE A 7 5.56 29.60 -27.46
C ILE A 7 4.76 29.21 -26.20
N LEU A 8 3.58 29.81 -26.01
CA LEU A 8 2.69 29.47 -24.89
C LEU A 8 2.19 28.02 -24.99
N LEU A 9 1.87 27.56 -26.20
CA LEU A 9 1.43 26.17 -26.45
C LEU A 9 2.53 25.16 -26.10
N VAL A 10 3.79 25.43 -26.47
CA VAL A 10 4.93 24.59 -26.08
C VAL A 10 5.13 24.57 -24.57
N PHE A 11 4.97 25.71 -23.90
CA PHE A 11 5.05 25.78 -22.43
C PHE A 11 3.99 24.92 -21.76
N VAL A 12 2.74 24.94 -22.24
CA VAL A 12 1.65 24.10 -21.70
C VAL A 12 1.93 22.61 -21.91
N ILE A 13 2.46 22.23 -23.08
CA ILE A 13 2.83 20.83 -23.35
C ILE A 13 3.95 20.37 -22.41
N ILE A 14 4.98 21.20 -22.20
CA ILE A 14 6.05 20.92 -21.24
C ILE A 14 5.48 20.79 -19.83
N TRP A 15 4.56 21.68 -19.44
CA TRP A 15 3.94 21.64 -18.11
C TRP A 15 3.12 20.37 -17.89
N LEU A 16 2.34 19.94 -18.89
CA LEU A 16 1.61 18.66 -18.85
C LEU A 16 2.56 17.46 -18.78
N MET A 17 3.65 17.48 -19.54
CA MET A 17 4.69 16.43 -19.46
C MET A 17 5.33 16.36 -18.07
N VAL A 18 5.54 17.50 -17.41
CA VAL A 18 6.03 17.56 -16.02
C VAL A 18 5.01 16.95 -15.05
N ILE A 19 3.71 17.26 -15.17
CA ILE A 19 2.67 16.64 -14.32
C ILE A 19 2.63 15.12 -14.50
N VAL A 20 2.64 14.66 -15.76
CA VAL A 20 2.61 13.23 -16.07
C VAL A 20 3.85 12.53 -15.53
N TYR A 21 5.03 13.13 -15.71
CA TYR A 21 6.27 12.63 -15.12
C TYR A 21 6.18 12.54 -13.60
N PHE A 22 5.67 13.58 -12.94
CA PHE A 22 5.51 13.61 -11.50
C PHE A 22 4.57 12.50 -11.03
N LYS A 23 3.42 12.28 -11.69
CA LYS A 23 2.53 11.17 -11.34
C LYS A 23 3.17 9.80 -11.55
N VAL A 24 3.84 9.57 -12.68
CA VAL A 24 4.50 8.29 -12.95
C VAL A 24 5.63 8.00 -11.97
N VAL A 25 6.36 9.03 -11.52
CA VAL A 25 7.44 8.89 -10.55
C VAL A 25 6.92 8.74 -9.12
N PHE A 26 5.86 9.46 -8.75
CA PHE A 26 5.26 9.37 -7.41
C PHE A 26 4.44 8.10 -7.21
N ASP A 27 3.71 7.61 -8.23
CA ASP A 27 2.94 6.37 -8.14
C ASP A 27 3.84 5.12 -8.04
N ARG A 28 5.12 5.19 -8.42
CA ARG A 28 6.07 4.08 -8.24
C ARG A 28 6.46 3.82 -6.77
N GLY A 29 6.12 4.73 -5.85
CA GLY A 29 6.48 4.64 -4.44
C GLY A 29 5.62 3.68 -3.62
N GLU A 30 4.40 3.41 -4.06
CA GLU A 30 3.52 2.44 -3.40
C GLU A 30 3.59 1.10 -4.14
N GLU A 31 4.64 0.31 -3.88
CA GLU A 31 4.48 -1.14 -3.99
C GLU A 31 3.48 -1.58 -2.92
N GLU A 32 2.20 -1.35 -3.19
CA GLU A 32 1.09 -1.82 -2.38
C GLU A 32 1.19 -3.34 -2.23
N ASN A 33 0.85 -3.87 -1.06
CA ASN A 33 0.80 -5.30 -0.85
C ASN A 33 -0.09 -5.93 -1.92
N LYS A 34 0.53 -6.65 -2.87
CA LYS A 34 -0.13 -7.28 -4.03
C LYS A 34 -1.28 -8.22 -3.65
N ALA A 35 -1.34 -8.62 -2.38
CA ALA A 35 -2.42 -9.38 -1.80
C ALA A 35 -3.77 -8.64 -1.73
N LEU A 36 -3.80 -7.29 -1.72
CA LEU A 36 -5.07 -6.54 -1.71
C LEU A 36 -5.88 -6.75 -3.00
N LYS A 37 -5.21 -6.80 -4.16
CA LYS A 37 -5.86 -7.06 -5.46
C LYS A 37 -6.32 -8.52 -5.60
N LEU A 38 -5.50 -9.46 -5.12
CA LEU A 38 -5.88 -10.88 -5.09
C LEU A 38 -7.04 -11.15 -4.13
N LYS A 39 -7.23 -10.34 -3.08
CA LYS A 39 -8.35 -10.52 -2.13
C LYS A 39 -9.69 -10.27 -2.80
N GLU A 40 -9.83 -9.22 -3.61
CA GLU A 40 -11.07 -8.93 -4.33
C GLU A 40 -11.36 -10.05 -5.34
N GLU A 41 -10.36 -10.44 -6.14
CA GLU A 41 -10.49 -11.54 -7.11
C GLU A 41 -10.79 -12.88 -6.44
N ALA A 42 -10.12 -13.23 -5.34
CA ALA A 42 -10.37 -14.45 -4.58
C ALA A 42 -11.75 -14.44 -3.91
N ILE A 43 -12.20 -13.28 -3.38
CA ILE A 43 -13.56 -13.12 -2.86
C ILE A 43 -14.58 -13.25 -3.98
N GLU A 44 -14.30 -12.71 -5.17
CA GLU A 44 -15.17 -12.87 -6.35
C GLU A 44 -15.23 -14.32 -6.82
N GLU A 45 -14.10 -15.04 -6.87
CA GLU A 45 -14.06 -16.47 -7.18
C GLU A 45 -14.82 -17.31 -6.14
N ILE A 46 -14.68 -16.99 -4.84
CA ILE A 46 -15.42 -17.65 -3.76
C ILE A 46 -16.92 -17.35 -3.87
N LYS A 47 -17.31 -16.11 -4.16
CA LYS A 47 -18.72 -15.73 -4.40
C LYS A 47 -19.29 -16.42 -5.63
N LYS A 48 -18.50 -16.59 -6.68
CA LYS A 48 -18.88 -17.25 -7.94
C LYS A 48 -19.04 -18.76 -7.76
N THR A 49 -18.19 -19.39 -6.96
CA THR A 49 -18.22 -20.84 -6.71
C THR A 49 -19.23 -21.27 -5.65
N ARG A 50 -19.52 -20.43 -4.64
CA ARG A 50 -20.39 -20.80 -3.50
C ARG A 50 -21.84 -20.31 -3.59
N GLY A 51 -22.21 -19.56 -4.64
CA GLY A 51 -23.54 -18.99 -4.75
C GLY A 51 -23.77 -17.81 -3.80
N LYS A 52 -24.76 -16.98 -4.13
CA LYS A 52 -25.01 -15.61 -3.64
C LYS A 52 -25.53 -15.52 -2.18
N ASP A 53 -25.10 -16.40 -1.29
CA ASP A 53 -25.51 -16.43 0.12
C ASP A 53 -24.30 -16.46 1.06
N LEU A 54 -23.34 -15.56 0.81
CA LEU A 54 -22.31 -15.23 1.79
C LEU A 54 -22.72 -13.92 2.48
N THR A 55 -23.62 -14.04 3.46
CA THR A 55 -23.71 -13.04 4.52
C THR A 55 -22.36 -13.02 5.27
N ASN A 56 -21.93 -11.84 5.73
CA ASN A 56 -20.60 -11.57 6.28
C ASN A 56 -20.28 -12.31 7.61
N GLU A 57 -20.95 -13.42 7.91
CA GLU A 57 -20.93 -14.11 9.21
C GLU A 57 -20.64 -15.61 9.10
N ASP A 58 -19.87 -16.06 8.09
CA ASP A 58 -19.43 -17.46 8.01
C ASP A 58 -17.99 -17.60 8.55
N PRO A 59 -17.79 -18.11 9.80
CA PRO A 59 -16.47 -18.15 10.45
C PRO A 59 -15.48 -19.08 9.75
N SER A 60 -15.96 -19.96 8.86
CA SER A 60 -15.11 -20.88 8.09
C SER A 60 -14.34 -20.22 6.94
N LEU A 61 -14.73 -19.00 6.55
CA LEU A 61 -13.97 -18.15 5.62
C LEU A 61 -12.84 -17.38 6.32
N ASP A 62 -12.89 -17.27 7.65
CA ASP A 62 -12.04 -16.38 8.44
C ASP A 62 -10.66 -16.98 8.76
N THR A 63 -10.50 -18.30 8.71
CA THR A 63 -9.21 -18.97 8.99
C THR A 63 -8.30 -19.10 7.75
N ARG A 64 -8.84 -18.85 6.55
CA ARG A 64 -8.10 -18.94 5.26
C ARG A 64 -7.79 -17.57 4.64
N LEU A 65 -8.13 -16.47 5.32
CA LEU A 65 -7.42 -15.21 5.14
C LEU A 65 -5.98 -15.43 5.61
N SER A 66 -5.21 -16.05 4.72
CA SER A 66 -3.80 -16.34 4.92
C SER A 66 -3.09 -15.05 5.33
N TRP A 67 -1.95 -15.19 5.99
CA TRP A 67 -1.02 -14.09 6.27
C TRP A 67 -0.75 -13.18 5.06
N GLN A 68 -0.99 -13.66 3.83
CA GLN A 68 -0.90 -12.86 2.62
C GLN A 68 -1.97 -11.75 2.58
N TYR A 69 -3.20 -11.98 3.04
CA TYR A 69 -4.34 -11.07 2.87
C TYR A 69 -4.64 -10.15 4.07
N PHE A 70 -3.68 -10.01 4.98
CA PHE A 70 -3.83 -9.17 6.16
C PHE A 70 -3.71 -7.68 5.81
N ASP A 71 -4.70 -6.89 6.22
CA ASP A 71 -4.71 -5.44 6.04
C ASP A 71 -3.87 -4.75 7.11
N GLU A 72 -2.55 -4.73 6.87
CA GLU A 72 -1.57 -4.23 7.82
C GLU A 72 -1.72 -2.72 8.11
N LYS A 73 -2.05 -1.91 7.09
CA LYS A 73 -2.16 -0.45 7.23
C LYS A 73 -3.25 -0.10 8.24
N ASN A 74 -4.46 -0.64 8.04
CA ASN A 74 -5.58 -0.42 8.95
C ASN A 74 -5.36 -1.02 10.34
N TYR A 75 -4.56 -2.08 10.46
CA TYR A 75 -4.23 -2.66 11.76
C TYR A 75 -3.27 -1.77 12.56
N VAL A 76 -2.20 -1.28 11.94
CA VAL A 76 -1.16 -0.47 12.58
C VAL A 76 -1.69 0.93 12.88
N ASP A 77 -2.46 1.54 11.98
CA ASP A 77 -2.97 2.91 12.14
C ASP A 77 -3.82 3.09 13.41
N LYS A 78 -4.51 2.03 13.88
CA LYS A 78 -5.29 2.06 15.14
C LYS A 78 -4.44 2.34 16.38
N LYS A 79 -3.13 2.04 16.36
CA LYS A 79 -2.24 2.14 17.52
C LYS A 79 -1.01 3.02 17.27
N LYS A 80 -1.00 3.76 16.16
CA LYS A 80 0.09 4.64 15.76
C LYS A 80 0.37 5.71 16.82
N VAL A 81 1.64 6.07 16.97
CA VAL A 81 2.06 7.15 17.85
C VAL A 81 1.54 8.47 17.30
N GLN A 82 0.88 9.27 18.15
CA GLN A 82 0.40 10.59 17.74
C GLN A 82 1.56 11.58 17.60
N PRO A 83 1.47 12.58 16.70
CA PRO A 83 2.47 13.63 16.59
C PRO A 83 2.74 14.30 17.95
N GLY A 84 4.01 14.43 18.33
CA GLY A 84 4.42 15.02 19.60
C GLY A 84 4.45 14.08 20.80
N GLN A 85 4.00 12.82 20.66
CA GLN A 85 4.18 11.79 21.68
C GLN A 85 5.56 11.12 21.58
N ASP A 86 6.03 10.56 22.69
CA ASP A 86 7.27 9.78 22.72
C ASP A 86 7.10 8.43 22.00
N ALA A 87 7.92 8.22 20.97
CA ALA A 87 7.94 7.01 20.17
C ALA A 87 8.46 5.76 20.90
N TYR A 88 9.14 5.93 22.05
CA TYR A 88 9.76 4.83 22.81
C TYR A 88 8.98 4.45 24.07
N ALA A 89 8.00 5.24 24.48
CA ALA A 89 7.33 5.10 25.77
C ALA A 89 6.77 3.68 26.00
N LYS A 90 6.08 3.13 25.00
CA LYS A 90 5.38 1.83 25.08
C LYS A 90 6.32 0.63 24.96
N ASN A 91 7.16 0.60 23.93
CA ASN A 91 7.86 -0.62 23.52
C ASN A 91 9.39 -0.57 23.69
N LYS A 92 9.93 0.56 24.18
CA LYS A 92 11.38 0.80 24.34
C LYS A 92 12.19 0.69 23.03
N PHE A 93 11.51 0.72 21.89
CA PHE A 93 12.07 0.92 20.56
C PHE A 93 11.28 2.04 19.86
N ASN A 94 11.81 2.54 18.74
CA ASN A 94 11.15 3.60 17.98
C ASN A 94 9.91 3.06 17.25
N GLN A 95 8.73 3.25 17.83
CA GLN A 95 7.50 2.77 17.24
C GLN A 95 7.20 3.44 15.90
N VAL A 96 7.47 4.74 15.76
CA VAL A 96 7.25 5.48 14.49
C VAL A 96 8.08 4.89 13.34
N ALA A 97 9.33 4.50 13.62
CA ALA A 97 10.18 3.86 12.62
C ALA A 97 9.69 2.44 12.28
N SER A 98 9.25 1.67 13.27
CA SER A 98 8.71 0.32 13.07
C SER A 98 7.41 0.33 12.26
N ASP A 99 6.48 1.25 12.58
CA ASP A 99 5.16 1.37 11.94
C ASP A 99 5.27 1.82 10.47
N ASN A 100 6.40 2.40 10.05
CA ASN A 100 6.64 2.87 8.69
C ASN A 100 7.27 1.81 7.77
N ILE A 101 7.46 0.58 8.26
CA ILE A 101 8.09 -0.52 7.53
C ILE A 101 7.01 -1.58 7.25
N LYS A 102 6.99 -2.12 6.03
CA LYS A 102 6.07 -3.20 5.64
C LYS A 102 6.36 -4.47 6.45
N SER A 103 5.32 -5.23 6.80
CA SER A 103 5.48 -6.46 7.59
C SER A 103 6.32 -7.52 6.87
N ASN A 104 6.27 -7.53 5.54
CA ASN A 104 6.99 -8.44 4.66
C ASN A 104 8.26 -7.83 4.04
N ARG A 105 8.91 -6.88 4.72
CA ARG A 105 10.14 -6.26 4.20
C ARG A 105 11.25 -7.28 3.96
N ASP A 106 12.03 -7.06 2.89
CA ASP A 106 13.22 -7.86 2.65
C ASP A 106 14.27 -7.63 3.75
N VAL A 107 14.95 -8.71 4.13
CA VAL A 107 16.05 -8.70 5.10
C VAL A 107 17.28 -9.28 4.42
N PRO A 108 18.44 -8.60 4.47
CA PRO A 108 19.67 -9.16 3.90
C PRO A 108 20.06 -10.45 4.62
N ASP A 109 20.51 -11.44 3.86
CA ASP A 109 21.01 -12.69 4.42
C ASP A 109 22.39 -12.48 5.05
N THR A 110 22.46 -12.53 6.38
CA THR A 110 23.71 -12.40 7.13
C THR A 110 24.28 -13.76 7.56
N ARG A 111 23.79 -14.87 7.00
CA ARG A 111 24.29 -16.22 7.33
C ARG A 111 25.70 -16.44 6.78
N ASN A 112 26.47 -17.25 7.50
CA ASN A 112 27.77 -17.71 7.01
C ASN A 112 27.56 -18.74 5.88
N TRP A 113 28.45 -18.72 4.89
CA TRP A 113 28.40 -19.59 3.72
C TRP A 113 29.03 -20.97 3.95
N ARG A 114 29.55 -21.21 5.16
CA ARG A 114 30.36 -22.37 5.52
C ARG A 114 29.75 -23.12 6.70
#